data_AF-A0AA42YM88-F1
#
_entry.id   AF-A0AA42YM88-F1
#
_cell.length_a   1.000
_cell.length_b   1.000
_cell.length_c   1.000
_cell.angle_alpha   90.00
_cell.angle_beta   90.00
_cell.angle_gamma   90.00
#
_symmetry.space_group_name_H-M   'P 1'
#
loop_
_entity.id
_entity.type
_entity.pdbx_description
1 polymer ?
#
loop_
_entity_poly.entity_id
_entity_poly.type
_entity_poly.pdbx_seq_one_letter_code
_entity_poly.pdbx_strand_id
1 'polypeptide(L)'
;MSNNDVFYTRTMAKVYADQGNLLKAAEIYRYLLECEPERQDLMDALSEIERKLNEKSPDNLIKLFNRWIDLLLKYHNLQKLMRFRNHLSGPK
;
A
#
# COMPACT_ATOMS: atom_id res chain seq x y z
N MET A 1 -1.81 29.69 -1.39
CA MET A 1 -2.95 29.64 -2.33
C MET A 1 -3.81 28.45 -1.92
N SER A 2 -5.06 28.72 -1.57
CA SER A 2 -6.07 27.73 -1.15
C SER A 2 -6.24 26.69 -2.25
N ASN A 3 -5.94 25.42 -1.95
CA ASN A 3 -5.96 24.35 -2.94
C ASN A 3 -7.38 23.77 -3.00
N ASN A 4 -8.16 24.27 -3.96
CA ASN A 4 -9.35 23.67 -4.58
C ASN A 4 -10.28 22.78 -3.71
N ASP A 5 -11.51 23.25 -3.52
CA ASP A 5 -12.71 22.46 -3.20
C ASP A 5 -12.98 21.41 -4.31
N VAL A 6 -12.14 20.38 -4.42
CA VAL A 6 -12.39 19.27 -5.33
C VAL A 6 -13.54 18.44 -4.74
N PHE A 7 -14.76 18.72 -5.18
CA PHE A 7 -15.92 17.93 -4.82
C PHE A 7 -15.89 16.58 -5.55
N TYR A 8 -15.45 15.56 -4.83
CA TYR A 8 -15.43 14.20 -5.33
C TYR A 8 -16.84 13.60 -5.32
N THR A 9 -17.20 12.85 -6.36
CA THR A 9 -18.46 12.11 -6.44
C THR A 9 -18.23 10.68 -6.86
N ARG A 10 -19.16 9.80 -6.46
CA ARG A 10 -19.17 8.40 -6.88
C ARG A 10 -19.16 8.25 -8.41
N THR A 11 -19.93 9.09 -9.12
CA THR A 11 -19.97 9.08 -10.58
C THR A 11 -18.61 9.41 -11.19
N MET A 12 -17.91 10.40 -10.63
CA MET A 12 -16.56 10.75 -11.10
C MET A 12 -15.57 9.60 -10.88
N ALA A 13 -15.61 8.95 -9.71
CA ALA A 13 -14.81 7.76 -9.42
C ALA A 13 -15.08 6.63 -10.43
N LYS A 14 -16.35 6.39 -10.75
CA LYS A 14 -16.77 5.39 -11.74
C LYS A 14 -16.26 5.72 -13.15
N VAL A 15 -16.37 6.97 -13.59
CA VAL A 15 -15.86 7.39 -14.91
C VAL A 15 -14.35 7.16 -15.03
N TYR A 16 -13.57 7.48 -13.99
CA TYR A 16 -12.14 7.17 -13.98
C TYR A 16 -11.87 5.66 -14.03
N ALA A 17 -12.67 4.84 -13.33
CA ALA A 17 -12.55 3.39 -13.38
C ALA A 17 -12.87 2.83 -14.78
N ASP A 18 -13.93 3.32 -15.41
CA ASP A 18 -14.35 2.91 -16.76
C ASP A 18 -13.31 3.32 -17.83
N GLN A 19 -12.60 4.43 -17.62
CA GLN A 19 -11.47 4.86 -18.44
C GLN A 19 -10.18 4.05 -18.17
N GLY A 20 -10.19 3.12 -17.22
CA GLY A 20 -9.02 2.33 -16.83
C GLY A 20 -8.03 3.07 -15.92
N ASN A 21 -8.34 4.29 -15.49
CA ASN A 21 -7.55 5.04 -14.50
C ASN A 21 -7.89 4.57 -13.08
N LEU A 22 -7.50 3.34 -12.79
CA LEU A 22 -7.85 2.63 -11.55
C LEU A 22 -7.25 3.29 -10.30
N LEU A 23 -6.04 3.87 -10.41
CA LEU A 23 -5.39 4.56 -9.30
C LEU A 23 -6.17 5.82 -8.89
N LYS A 24 -6.59 6.64 -9.88
CA LYS A 24 -7.38 7.83 -9.59
C LYS A 24 -8.78 7.47 -9.08
N ALA A 25 -9.40 6.44 -9.63
CA ALA A 25 -10.69 5.95 -9.13
C ALA A 25 -10.58 5.51 -7.65
N ALA A 26 -9.55 4.74 -7.29
CA ALA A 26 -9.32 4.32 -5.90
C ALA A 26 -9.08 5.50 -4.94
N GLU A 27 -8.33 6.51 -5.36
CA GLU A 27 -8.13 7.75 -4.58
C GLU A 27 -9.47 8.42 -4.25
N ILE A 28 -10.36 8.54 -5.23
CA ILE A 28 -11.67 9.17 -5.06
C ILE A 28 -12.58 8.34 -4.15
N TYR A 29 -12.61 7.02 -4.32
CA TYR A 29 -13.40 6.14 -3.45
C TYR A 29 -12.93 6.19 -1.99
N ARG A 30 -11.60 6.27 -1.75
CA ARG A 30 -11.04 6.42 -0.40
C ARG A 30 -11.46 7.74 0.23
N TYR A 31 -11.36 8.85 -0.50
CA TYR A 31 -11.83 10.16 -0.03
C TYR A 31 -13.32 10.13 0.34
N LEU A 32 -14.17 9.52 -0.49
CA LEU A 32 -15.60 9.41 -0.19
C LEU A 32 -15.88 8.53 1.04
N LEU A 33 -15.11 7.47 1.25
CA LEU A 33 -15.21 6.61 2.44
C LEU A 33 -14.68 7.29 3.72
N GLU A 34 -13.72 8.21 3.61
CA GLU A 34 -13.31 9.04 4.75
C GLU A 34 -14.44 9.96 5.23
N CYS A 35 -15.28 10.44 4.30
CA CYS A 35 -16.47 11.24 4.62
C CYS A 35 -17.68 10.40 5.05
N GLU A 36 -17.91 9.26 4.40
CA GLU A 36 -19.06 8.37 4.63
C GLU A 36 -18.61 6.90 4.76
N PRO A 37 -18.07 6.48 5.93
CA PRO A 37 -17.48 5.14 6.09
C PRO A 37 -18.46 3.97 5.95
N GLU A 38 -19.76 4.20 6.18
CA GLU A 38 -20.80 3.17 6.20
C GLU A 38 -21.34 2.81 4.80
N ARG A 39 -20.83 3.48 3.76
CA ARG A 39 -21.30 3.31 2.37
C ARG A 39 -20.74 2.05 1.73
N GLN A 40 -21.47 0.95 1.90
CA GLN A 40 -21.11 -0.35 1.33
C GLN A 40 -20.91 -0.29 -0.20
N ASP A 41 -21.69 0.53 -0.92
CA ASP A 41 -21.54 0.70 -2.37
C ASP A 41 -20.20 1.29 -2.80
N LEU A 42 -19.55 2.08 -1.93
CA LEU A 42 -18.21 2.62 -2.17
C LEU A 42 -17.14 1.59 -1.77
N MET A 43 -17.36 0.83 -0.70
CA MET A 43 -16.47 -0.26 -0.27
C MET A 43 -16.36 -1.36 -1.34
N ASP A 44 -17.50 -1.77 -1.90
CA ASP A 44 -17.55 -2.79 -2.95
C ASP A 44 -16.82 -2.31 -4.21
N ALA A 45 -17.05 -1.06 -4.62
CA ALA A 45 -16.42 -0.47 -5.78
C ALA A 45 -14.90 -0.31 -5.61
N LEU A 46 -14.44 0.10 -4.42
CA LEU A 46 -13.01 0.18 -4.11
C LEU A 46 -12.36 -1.21 -4.13
N SER A 47 -13.02 -2.21 -3.54
CA SER A 47 -12.52 -3.59 -3.49
C SER A 47 -12.35 -4.18 -4.89
N GLU A 48 -13.30 -3.93 -5.80
CA GLU A 48 -13.20 -4.37 -7.19
C GLU A 48 -12.01 -3.71 -7.92
N ILE A 49 -11.79 -2.41 -7.67
CA ILE A 49 -10.67 -1.66 -8.26
C ILE A 49 -9.34 -2.15 -7.74
N GLU A 50 -9.22 -2.40 -6.43
CA GLU A 50 -8.01 -2.92 -5.81
C GLU A 50 -7.67 -4.33 -6.33
N ARG A 51 -8.68 -5.18 -6.55
CA ARG A 51 -8.49 -6.47 -7.22
C ARG A 51 -7.92 -6.28 -8.63
N LYS A 52 -8.51 -5.38 -9.44
CA LYS A 52 -8.03 -5.10 -10.80
C LYS A 52 -6.60 -4.51 -10.81
N LEU A 53 -6.24 -3.70 -9.83
CA LEU A 53 -4.88 -3.17 -9.66
C LEU A 53 -3.88 -4.27 -9.30
N ASN A 54 -4.27 -5.19 -8.42
CA ASN A 54 -3.45 -6.32 -8.01
C ASN A 54 -3.25 -7.31 -9.16
N GLU A 55 -4.30 -7.61 -9.94
CA GLU A 55 -4.22 -8.43 -11.15
C GLU A 55 -3.28 -7.83 -12.22
N LYS A 56 -3.24 -6.50 -12.34
CA LYS A 56 -2.35 -5.80 -13.27
C LYS A 56 -0.91 -5.64 -12.79
N SER A 57 -0.63 -5.85 -11.51
CA SER A 57 0.72 -5.63 -10.94
C SER A 57 1.10 -6.57 -9.79
N PRO A 58 0.98 -7.90 -9.95
CA PRO A 58 1.41 -8.87 -8.93
C PRO A 58 2.91 -8.72 -8.58
N ASP A 59 3.69 -8.19 -9.53
CA ASP A 59 5.12 -7.97 -9.41
C ASP A 59 5.51 -6.98 -8.30
N ASN A 60 4.64 -6.02 -7.95
CA ASN A 60 4.99 -5.02 -6.95
C ASN A 60 4.96 -5.61 -5.53
N LEU A 61 3.97 -6.45 -5.25
CA LEU A 61 3.85 -7.14 -3.97
C LEU A 61 5.00 -8.14 -3.78
N ILE A 62 5.33 -8.90 -4.83
CA ILE A 62 6.45 -9.85 -4.83
C ILE A 62 7.79 -9.13 -4.62
N LYS A 63 8.00 -7.97 -5.28
CA LYS A 63 9.22 -7.16 -5.10
C LYS A 63 9.35 -6.62 -3.67
N LEU A 64 8.26 -6.14 -3.07
CA LEU A 64 8.26 -5.67 -1.69
C LEU A 64 8.55 -6.83 -0.73
N PHE A 65 7.94 -8.00 -0.95
CA PHE A 65 8.17 -9.18 -0.13
C PHE A 65 9.63 -9.64 -0.19
N ASN A 66 10.23 -9.68 -1.37
CA ASN A 66 11.65 -10.03 -1.54
C ASN A 66 12.58 -9.06 -0.79
N ARG A 67 12.32 -7.75 -0.89
CA ARG A 67 13.10 -6.74 -0.16
C ARG A 67 12.98 -6.89 1.36
N TRP A 68 11.81 -7.27 1.87
CA TRP A 68 11.59 -7.55 3.29
C TRP A 68 12.37 -8.78 3.76
N ILE A 69 12.34 -9.87 2.99
CA ILE A 69 13.13 -11.08 3.28
C ILE A 69 14.64 -10.76 3.31
N ASP A 70 15.13 -9.99 2.34
CA ASP A 70 16.54 -9.58 2.30
C ASP A 70 16.97 -8.76 3.53
N LEU A 71 16.11 -7.84 3.98
CA LEU A 71 16.36 -7.03 5.17
C LEU A 71 16.37 -7.88 6.44
N LEU A 72 15.43 -8.83 6.57
CA LEU A 72 15.36 -9.74 7.70
C LEU A 72 16.62 -10.62 7.80
N LEU A 73 17.06 -11.17 6.65
CA LEU A 73 18.28 -11.97 6.58
C LEU A 73 19.52 -11.16 6.95
N LYS A 74 19.65 -9.93 6.44
CA LYS A 74 20.75 -9.02 6.81
C LYS A 74 20.74 -8.70 8.30
N TYR A 75 19.59 -8.38 8.87
CA TYR A 75 19.47 -8.09 10.30
C TYR A 75 19.86 -9.29 11.16
N HIS A 76 19.39 -10.49 10.83
CA HIS A 76 19.75 -11.73 11.54
C HIS A 76 21.24 -12.01 11.50
N ASN A 77 21.86 -11.84 10.31
CA ASN A 77 23.29 -12.02 10.15
C ASN A 77 24.09 -11.00 10.97
N LEU A 78 23.64 -9.74 11.01
CA LEU A 78 24.24 -8.70 11.85
C LEU A 78 24.11 -9.01 13.34
N GLN A 79 22.95 -9.49 13.80
CA GLN A 79 22.74 -9.90 15.18
C GLN A 79 23.66 -11.05 15.59
N LYS A 80 23.83 -12.06 14.72
CA LYS A 80 24.81 -13.14 14.95
C LYS A 80 26.23 -12.57 15.08
N LEU A 81 26.65 -11.70 14.16
CA LEU A 81 27.98 -11.09 14.20
C LEU A 81 28.20 -10.24 15.47
N MET A 82 27.21 -9.48 15.91
CA MET A 82 27.27 -8.72 17.17
C MET A 82 27.44 -9.63 18.38
N ARG A 83 26.72 -10.76 18.44
CA ARG A 83 26.86 -11.75 19.51
C ARG A 83 28.25 -12.38 19.53
N PHE A 84 28.79 -12.75 18.37
CA PHE A 84 30.15 -13.27 18.25
C PHE A 84 31.20 -12.25 18.70
N ARG A 85 31.07 -10.99 18.27
CA ARG A 85 31.97 -9.91 18.70
C ARG A 85 31.93 -9.71 20.21
N ASN A 86 30.74 -9.67 20.81
CA ASN A 86 30.59 -9.49 22.25
C ASN A 86 31.12 -10.68 23.06
N HIS A 87 31.09 -11.89 22.50
CA HIS A 87 31.67 -13.08 23.13
C HIS A 87 33.21 -13.10 23.04
N LEU A 88 33.79 -12.59 21.95
CA LEU A 88 35.23 -12.44 21.79
C LEU A 88 35.82 -11.27 22.60
N SER A 89 34.99 -10.30 23.00
CA SER A 89 35.37 -9.16 23.86
C SER A 89 35.08 -9.42 25.35
N GLY A 90 35.34 -10.63 25.86
CA GLY A 90 35.13 -11.00 27.27
C GLY A 90 35.74 -10.03 28.30
N PRO A 91 35.25 -10.06 29.56
CA PRO A 91 35.43 -8.99 30.56
C PRO A 91 36.91 -8.81 30.91
N LYS A 92 37.27 -7.55 31.22
CA LYS A 92 38.59 -7.17 31.76
C LYS A 92 39.02 -8.07 32.92
#